data_AF-A0A7N2LZF2-F1
#
_entry.id   AF-A0A7N2LZF2-F1
#
_cell.length_a   1.000
_cell.length_b   1.000
_cell.length_c   1.000
_cell.angle_alpha   90.00
_cell.angle_beta   90.00
_cell.angle_gamma   90.00
#
_symmetry.space_group_name_H-M   'P 1'
#
loop_
_entity.id
_entity.type
_entity.pdbx_description
1 polymer ?
#
loop_
_entity_poly.entity_id
_entity_poly.type
_entity_poly.pdbx_seq_one_letter_code
_entity_poly.pdbx_strand_id
1 'polypeptide(L)'
;MARDPKVIQKEVIDKFAQDLPQLYTVIVQHSDLSTITWAPLLHRFPWDIIFGNVSKGNITVAGGAMHPMTPDLGQNECAALEDAVVLGQQFGELIAQRSRLVPLEVAHALTQYAQKRRWRAAGLLPHICQGGCN
;
A
#
# COMPACT_ATOMS: atom_id res chain seq x y z
N MET A 1 -10.72 -5.37 -16.20
CA MET A 1 -10.41 -6.44 -17.17
C MET A 1 -8.93 -6.34 -17.49
N ALA A 2 -8.21 -7.47 -17.51
CA ALA A 2 -6.81 -7.47 -17.93
C ALA A 2 -6.72 -7.07 -19.41
N ARG A 3 -5.91 -6.07 -19.75
CA ARG A 3 -5.57 -5.76 -21.14
C ARG A 3 -4.62 -6.84 -21.66
N ASP A 4 -4.72 -7.14 -22.95
CA ASP A 4 -3.75 -8.01 -23.63
C ASP A 4 -2.32 -7.42 -23.47
N PRO A 5 -1.37 -8.17 -22.89
CA PRO A 5 0.02 -7.73 -22.73
C PRO A 5 0.67 -7.20 -24.01
N LYS A 6 0.33 -7.76 -25.17
CA LYS A 6 0.84 -7.28 -26.47
C LYS A 6 0.36 -5.87 -26.80
N VAL A 7 -0.90 -5.58 -26.45
CA VAL A 7 -1.48 -4.25 -26.63
C VAL A 7 -0.82 -3.26 -25.67
N ILE A 8 -0.56 -3.66 -24.43
CA ILE A 8 0.16 -2.83 -23.44
C ILE A 8 1.57 -2.50 -23.93
N GLN A 9 2.35 -3.52 -24.31
CA GLN A 9 3.72 -3.34 -24.78
C GLN A 9 3.78 -2.42 -26.00
N LYS A 10 2.88 -2.63 -26.97
CA LYS A 10 2.77 -1.77 -28.15
C LYS A 10 2.43 -0.33 -27.77
N GLU A 11 1.47 -0.12 -26.88
CA GLU A 11 1.09 1.23 -26.42
C GLU A 11 2.25 1.95 -25.71
N VAL A 12 3.05 1.23 -24.90
CA VAL A 12 4.25 1.79 -24.25
C VAL A 12 5.27 2.26 -25.28
N ILE A 13 5.59 1.42 -26.27
CA ILE A 13 6.55 1.75 -27.33
C ILE A 13 6.05 2.92 -28.17
N ASP A 14 4.80 2.85 -28.61
CA ASP A 14 4.22 3.79 -29.56
C ASP A 14 3.91 5.15 -28.93
N LYS A 15 3.73 5.26 -27.60
CA LYS A 15 3.33 6.54 -26.97
C LYS A 15 4.32 7.09 -25.96
N PHE A 16 5.09 6.24 -25.28
CA PHE A 16 5.89 6.65 -24.13
C PHE A 16 7.40 6.51 -24.37
N ALA A 17 7.83 5.69 -25.33
CA ALA A 17 9.25 5.49 -25.62
C ALA A 17 9.79 6.33 -26.79
N GLN A 18 8.94 7.11 -27.48
CA GLN A 18 9.34 7.87 -28.68
C GLN A 18 10.50 8.84 -28.42
N ASP A 19 10.48 9.52 -27.27
CA ASP A 19 11.47 10.54 -26.90
C ASP A 19 12.60 9.99 -26.00
N LEU A 20 12.60 8.68 -25.73
CA LEU A 20 13.61 8.03 -24.90
C LEU A 20 14.75 7.44 -25.74
N PRO A 21 15.97 7.29 -25.19
CA PRO A 21 17.03 6.55 -25.85
C PRO A 21 16.60 5.16 -26.31
N GLN A 22 17.07 4.74 -27.49
CA GLN A 22 16.64 3.49 -28.14
C GLN A 22 16.79 2.24 -27.26
N LEU A 23 17.72 2.27 -26.31
CA LEU A 23 17.90 1.24 -25.29
C LEU A 23 16.61 0.94 -24.51
N TYR A 24 15.83 1.95 -24.13
CA TYR A 24 14.57 1.75 -23.39
C TYR A 24 13.52 1.02 -24.22
N THR A 25 13.41 1.34 -25.51
CA THR A 25 12.54 0.63 -26.45
C THR A 25 12.93 -0.84 -26.57
N VAL A 26 14.23 -1.14 -26.66
CA VAL A 26 14.75 -2.51 -26.70
C VAL A 26 14.40 -3.27 -25.41
N ILE A 27 14.55 -2.65 -24.25
CA ILE A 27 14.18 -3.26 -22.96
C ILE A 27 12.70 -3.63 -22.96
N VAL A 28 11.81 -2.69 -23.31
CA VAL A 28 10.36 -2.93 -23.34
C VAL A 28 9.99 -4.06 -24.32
N GLN A 29 10.64 -4.13 -25.49
CA GLN A 29 10.41 -5.18 -26.48
C GLN A 29 10.79 -6.58 -25.98
N HIS A 30 11.82 -6.69 -25.14
CA HIS A 30 12.32 -7.97 -24.62
C HIS A 30 11.71 -8.36 -23.27
N SER A 31 10.85 -7.53 -22.68
CA SER A 31 10.08 -7.87 -21.48
C SER A 31 9.21 -9.11 -21.71
N ASP A 32 9.16 -9.99 -20.71
CA ASP A 32 8.25 -11.15 -20.74
C ASP A 32 6.79 -10.68 -20.70
N LEU A 33 6.05 -10.95 -21.77
CA LEU A 33 4.64 -10.61 -21.90
C LEU A 33 3.78 -11.18 -20.77
N SER A 34 4.18 -12.30 -20.15
CA SER A 34 3.46 -12.89 -19.02
C SER A 34 3.53 -12.04 -17.74
N THR A 35 4.52 -11.15 -17.65
CA THR A 35 4.76 -10.26 -16.50
C THR A 35 4.27 -8.82 -16.72
N ILE A 36 3.87 -8.48 -17.95
CA ILE A 36 3.38 -7.13 -18.26
C ILE A 36 1.97 -6.97 -17.73
N THR A 37 1.82 -6.03 -16.79
CA THR A 37 0.52 -5.65 -16.24
C THR A 37 0.31 -4.15 -16.38
N TRP A 38 -0.94 -3.75 -16.59
CA TRP A 38 -1.34 -2.35 -16.57
C TRP A 38 -2.41 -2.17 -15.51
N ALA A 39 -2.08 -1.43 -14.45
CA ALA A 39 -2.99 -1.10 -13.37
C ALA A 39 -3.11 0.42 -13.26
N PRO A 40 -4.33 0.97 -13.13
CA PRO A 40 -4.49 2.40 -12.88
C PRO A 40 -3.88 2.76 -11.53
N LEU A 41 -3.16 3.88 -11.48
CA LEU A 41 -2.73 4.46 -10.21
C LEU A 41 -3.97 5.09 -9.56
N LEU A 42 -4.39 4.53 -8.43
CA LEU A 42 -5.51 5.04 -7.65
C LEU A 42 -4.96 5.83 -6.47
N HIS A 43 -5.36 7.10 -6.38
CA HIS A 43 -4.98 7.96 -5.28
C HIS A 43 -5.95 7.78 -4.11
N ARG A 44 -5.41 7.52 -2.90
CA ARG A 44 -6.17 7.56 -1.64
C ARG A 44 -5.80 8.82 -0.88
N PHE A 45 -6.78 9.55 -0.36
CA PHE A 45 -6.48 10.78 0.36
C PHE A 45 -5.97 10.47 1.78
N PRO A 46 -4.95 11.19 2.27
CA PRO A 46 -4.47 11.05 3.65
C PRO A 46 -5.60 11.20 4.69
N TRP A 47 -6.57 12.06 4.39
CA TRP A 47 -7.76 12.32 5.20
C TRP A 47 -8.61 11.07 5.46
N ASP A 48 -8.64 10.13 4.52
CA ASP A 48 -9.39 8.88 4.65
C ASP A 48 -8.82 7.98 5.75
N ILE A 49 -7.54 8.14 6.09
CA ILE A 49 -6.88 7.42 7.21
C ILE A 49 -6.99 8.24 8.51
N ILE A 50 -6.78 9.56 8.41
CA ILE A 50 -6.79 10.45 9.58
C ILE A 50 -8.17 10.47 10.22
N PHE A 51 -9.22 10.67 9.42
CA PHE A 51 -10.60 10.80 9.91
C PHE A 51 -11.43 9.53 9.71
N GLY A 52 -10.97 8.60 8.87
CA GLY A 52 -11.64 7.33 8.66
C GLY A 52 -11.43 6.32 9.78
N ASN A 53 -12.25 5.28 9.74
CA ASN A 53 -12.23 4.23 10.74
C ASN A 53 -11.41 3.02 10.27
N VAL A 54 -10.21 2.86 10.83
CA VAL A 54 -9.30 1.75 10.52
C VAL A 54 -9.37 0.61 11.55
N SER A 55 -10.12 0.78 12.64
CA SER A 55 -10.34 -0.24 13.67
C SER A 55 -11.74 -0.14 14.27
N LYS A 56 -12.49 -1.25 14.31
CA LYS A 56 -13.82 -1.29 14.91
C LYS A 56 -14.00 -2.56 15.73
N GLY A 57 -14.17 -2.40 17.05
CA GLY A 57 -14.23 -3.54 17.97
C GLY A 57 -12.97 -4.40 17.81
N ASN A 58 -13.14 -5.68 17.57
CA ASN A 58 -12.04 -6.65 17.49
C ASN A 58 -11.44 -6.79 16.08
N ILE A 59 -11.66 -5.82 15.20
CA ILE A 59 -11.22 -5.87 13.80
C ILE A 59 -10.43 -4.60 13.48
N THR A 60 -9.32 -4.74 12.74
CA THR A 60 -8.56 -3.63 12.19
C THR A 60 -8.06 -3.96 10.79
N VAL A 61 -7.64 -2.94 10.04
CA VAL A 61 -6.91 -3.07 8.77
C VAL A 61 -5.44 -2.70 8.96
N ALA A 62 -4.57 -3.32 8.18
CA ALA A 62 -3.12 -3.08 8.19
C ALA A 62 -2.53 -3.22 6.77
N GLY A 63 -1.29 -2.78 6.57
CA GLY A 63 -0.60 -2.85 5.28
C GLY A 63 -1.34 -2.12 4.17
N GLY A 64 -1.20 -2.60 2.93
CA GLY A 64 -1.84 -1.99 1.76
C GLY A 64 -3.37 -1.89 1.81
N ALA A 65 -4.05 -2.59 2.73
CA ALA A 65 -5.48 -2.37 2.97
C ALA A 65 -5.74 -1.06 3.77
N MET A 66 -4.86 -0.75 4.73
CA MET A 66 -4.92 0.48 5.52
C MET A 66 -4.32 1.67 4.78
N HIS A 67 -3.19 1.49 4.10
CA HIS A 67 -2.45 2.54 3.40
C HIS A 67 -1.98 2.05 2.02
N PRO A 68 -2.89 1.83 1.06
CA PRO A 68 -2.49 1.46 -0.30
C PRO A 68 -1.60 2.56 -0.86
N MET A 69 -0.34 2.21 -1.13
CA MET A 69 0.61 3.07 -1.81
C MET A 69 0.75 2.60 -3.26
N THR A 70 1.20 3.51 -4.11
CA THR A 70 1.49 3.15 -5.49
C THR A 70 2.70 2.20 -5.53
N PRO A 71 2.67 1.15 -6.38
CA PRO A 71 3.70 0.10 -6.38
C PRO A 71 5.12 0.60 -6.67
N ASP A 72 5.26 1.76 -7.30
CA ASP A 72 6.53 2.37 -7.70
C ASP A 72 7.41 2.80 -6.51
N LEU A 73 6.81 3.09 -5.35
CA LEU A 73 7.57 3.52 -4.17
C LEU A 73 8.20 2.37 -3.38
N GLY A 74 7.69 1.14 -3.52
CA GLY A 74 8.19 -0.04 -2.78
C GLY A 74 8.14 0.10 -1.24
N GLN A 75 7.40 1.09 -0.71
CA GLN A 75 7.31 1.37 0.73
C GLN A 75 6.18 0.62 1.41
N ASN A 76 5.25 0.07 0.63
CA ASN A 76 4.04 -0.61 1.12
C ASN A 76 4.38 -1.79 2.04
N GLU A 77 5.37 -2.59 1.66
CA GLU A 77 5.79 -3.79 2.39
C GLU A 77 6.48 -3.41 3.71
N CYS A 78 7.40 -2.45 3.67
CA CYS A 78 8.07 -1.94 4.86
C CYS A 78 7.08 -1.32 5.85
N ALA A 79 6.11 -0.55 5.36
CA ALA A 79 5.06 0.04 6.19
C ALA A 79 4.15 -1.04 6.82
N ALA A 80 3.88 -2.14 6.10
CA ALA A 80 3.16 -3.29 6.64
C ALA A 80 3.95 -3.99 7.76
N LEU A 81 5.28 -4.08 7.65
CA LEU A 81 6.13 -4.59 8.72
C LEU A 81 6.13 -3.67 9.95
N GLU A 82 6.14 -2.35 9.76
CA GLU A 82 5.95 -1.39 10.86
C GLU A 82 4.61 -1.63 11.58
N ASP A 83 3.53 -1.87 10.83
CA ASP A 83 2.22 -2.18 11.41
C ASP A 83 2.26 -3.46 12.25
N ALA A 84 2.92 -4.51 11.74
CA ALA A 84 3.07 -5.79 12.43
C ALA A 84 3.85 -5.63 13.75
N VAL A 85 4.91 -4.83 13.76
CA VAL A 85 5.66 -4.52 14.99
C VAL A 85 4.79 -3.79 16.01
N VAL A 86 4.04 -2.77 15.59
CA VAL A 86 3.18 -2.01 16.51
C VAL A 86 2.04 -2.88 17.04
N LEU A 87 1.41 -3.71 16.20
CA LEU A 87 0.43 -4.72 16.63
C LEU A 87 1.04 -5.67 17.65
N GLY A 88 2.22 -6.23 17.35
CA GLY A 88 2.94 -7.11 18.26
C GLY A 88 3.22 -6.46 19.61
N GLN A 89 3.60 -5.17 19.64
CA GLN A 89 3.76 -4.42 20.88
C GLN A 89 2.44 -4.23 21.63
N GLN A 90 1.32 -3.96 20.94
CA GLN A 90 0.03 -3.75 21.61
C GLN A 90 -0.52 -5.05 22.23
N PHE A 91 -0.24 -6.20 21.63
CA PHE A 91 -0.68 -7.50 22.14
C PHE A 91 0.34 -8.20 23.03
N GLY A 92 1.63 -7.90 22.89
CA GLY A 92 2.70 -8.63 23.56
C GLY A 92 2.57 -8.61 25.08
N GLU A 93 2.30 -7.43 25.67
CA GLU A 93 2.09 -7.30 27.11
C GLU A 93 0.83 -8.04 27.57
N LEU A 94 -0.25 -7.95 26.81
CA LEU A 94 -1.53 -8.60 27.13
C LEU A 94 -1.40 -10.13 27.14
N ILE A 95 -0.68 -10.69 26.16
CA ILE A 95 -0.42 -12.13 26.04
C ILE A 95 0.56 -12.60 27.11
N ALA A 96 1.56 -11.79 27.47
CA ALA A 96 2.52 -12.14 28.52
C ALA A 96 1.86 -12.22 29.90
N GLN A 97 0.85 -11.37 30.16
CA GLN A 97 0.18 -11.31 31.46
C GLN A 97 -1.02 -12.25 31.58
N ARG A 98 -1.61 -12.69 30.45
CA ARG A 98 -2.87 -13.44 30.45
C ARG A 98 -2.80 -14.66 29.54
N SER A 99 -3.34 -15.78 30.04
CA SER A 99 -3.52 -17.02 29.27
C SER A 99 -4.66 -16.94 28.25
N ARG A 100 -5.59 -16.00 28.40
CA ARG A 100 -6.69 -15.77 27.46
C ARG A 100 -7.03 -14.29 27.38
N LEU A 101 -7.06 -13.76 26.15
CA LEU A 101 -7.51 -12.39 25.88
C LEU A 101 -9.04 -12.32 25.91
N VAL A 102 -9.58 -11.28 26.54
CA VAL A 102 -11.02 -10.99 26.47
C VAL A 102 -11.32 -10.02 25.32
N PRO A 103 -12.52 -10.06 24.72
CA PRO A 103 -12.87 -9.20 23.57
C PRO A 103 -12.57 -7.71 23.79
N LEU A 104 -12.82 -7.18 24.98
CA LEU A 104 -12.57 -5.77 25.29
C LEU A 104 -11.09 -5.39 25.21
N GLU A 105 -10.19 -6.28 25.62
CA GLU A 105 -8.74 -6.07 25.55
C GLU A 105 -8.25 -6.06 24.10
N VAL A 106 -8.78 -6.98 23.29
CA VAL A 106 -8.49 -7.05 21.86
C VAL A 106 -8.92 -5.75 21.17
N ALA A 107 -10.16 -5.30 21.42
CA ALA A 107 -10.65 -4.04 20.85
C ALA A 107 -9.79 -2.84 21.26
N HIS A 108 -9.38 -2.79 22.53
CA HIS A 108 -8.54 -1.72 23.05
C HIS A 108 -7.15 -1.74 22.41
N ALA A 109 -6.50 -2.90 22.30
CA ALA A 109 -5.19 -3.05 21.66
C ALA A 109 -5.21 -2.62 20.19
N LEU A 110 -6.24 -3.04 19.43
CA LEU A 110 -6.39 -2.64 18.03
C LEU A 110 -6.66 -1.15 17.86
N THR A 111 -7.42 -0.55 18.78
CA THR A 111 -7.64 0.91 18.79
C THR A 111 -6.34 1.67 19.05
N GLN A 112 -5.52 1.21 19.99
CA GLN A 112 -4.21 1.81 20.25
C GLN A 112 -3.26 1.66 19.06
N TYR A 113 -3.23 0.49 18.42
CA TYR A 113 -2.49 0.28 17.18
C TYR A 113 -2.89 1.29 16.11
N ALA A 114 -4.20 1.43 15.85
CA ALA A 114 -4.74 2.35 14.87
C ALA A 114 -4.32 3.80 15.17
N GLN A 115 -4.40 4.23 16.44
CA GLN A 115 -3.99 5.56 16.86
C GLN A 115 -2.49 5.81 16.63
N LYS A 116 -1.63 4.85 16.99
CA LYS A 116 -0.17 4.96 16.80
C LYS A 116 0.22 5.00 15.33
N ARG A 117 -0.50 4.28 14.47
CA ARG A 117 -0.19 4.18 13.04
C ARG A 117 -0.84 5.23 12.17
N ARG A 118 -1.94 5.85 12.62
CA ARG A 118 -2.76 6.79 11.82
C ARG A 118 -1.95 7.86 11.10
N TRP A 119 -1.17 8.66 11.83
CA TRP A 119 -0.42 9.77 11.25
C TRP A 119 0.73 9.30 10.36
N ARG A 120 1.41 8.23 10.76
CA ARG A 120 2.50 7.63 9.97
C ARG A 120 1.97 7.06 8.65
N ALA A 121 0.87 6.33 8.69
CA ALA A 121 0.20 5.80 7.50
C ALA A 121 -0.32 6.91 6.57
N ALA A 122 -0.92 7.96 7.14
CA ALA A 122 -1.38 9.12 6.37
C ALA A 122 -0.22 9.87 5.71
N GLY A 123 0.92 10.00 6.39
CA GLY A 123 2.13 10.66 5.85
C GLY A 123 2.80 9.89 4.71
N LEU A 124 2.49 8.61 4.52
CA LEU A 124 3.03 7.80 3.44
C LEU A 124 2.24 7.96 2.12
N LEU A 125 0.97 8.36 2.19
CA LEU A 125 0.11 8.56 1.02
C LEU A 125 0.48 9.76 0.12
N PRO A 126 0.86 10.96 0.62
CA PRO A 126 1.10 12.13 -0.23
C PRO A 126 2.45 12.14 -0.96
N HIS A 127 3.31 11.12 -0.78
CA HIS A 127 4.50 10.96 -1.61
C HIS A 127 4.20 10.58 -3.09
N ILE A 128 2.93 10.58 -3.49
CA ILE A 128 2.41 9.88 -4.68
C ILE A 128 1.98 10.78 -5.85
N CYS A 129 1.93 12.11 -5.73
CA CYS A 129 1.82 13.00 -6.92
C CYS A 129 2.61 14.29 -6.68
N GLN A 130 3.92 14.31 -7.00
CA GLN A 130 4.62 15.59 -7.29
C GLN A 130 4.73 15.88 -8.79
N GLY A 131 4.25 14.99 -9.66
CA GLY A 131 4.25 15.18 -11.10
C GLY A 131 2.90 14.85 -11.72
N GLY A 132 2.02 15.86 -11.84
CA GLY A 132 0.94 15.87 -12.83
C GLY A 132 -0.13 14.78 -12.70
N CYS A 133 -0.99 14.92 -11.71
CA CYS A 133 -2.30 14.26 -11.70
C CYS A 133 -3.34 15.32 -12.16
N ASN A 134 -3.44 15.53 -13.49
CA ASN A 134 -4.51 16.29 -14.16
C ASN A 134 -5.55 15.33 -14.72
#